data_AF-A0A182LWD8-F1
#
_entry.id   AF-A0A182LWD8-F1
#
_cell.length_a   1.000
_cell.length_b   1.000
_cell.length_c   1.000
_cell.angle_alpha   90.00
_cell.angle_beta   90.00
_cell.angle_gamma   90.00
#
_symmetry.space_group_name_H-M   'P 1'
#
loop_
_entity.id
_entity.type
_entity.pdbx_description
1 polymer ?
#
loop_
_entity_poly.entity_id
_entity_poly.type
_entity_poly.pdbx_seq_one_letter_code
_entity_poly.pdbx_strand_id
1 'polypeptide(L)'
;LWPTYTAPTATTESPIDLAKKCNPSECELPYCYCNKDGTLIPKGLDPEETPQIILLTFDGAVNLNNYEHYRKVFNGKRKNPNGCDIKGTFFISHEYSNYQQIQTLANDGHEIAVETISLQMGLQDKGYEEWVGEMIGMRSILKHFSNVSANEINGMRAPFLKPGRNTQYKVIEDFGFIYDSSISVPPSPIPVWPYTLDYKIPHECKSGTCPTKSFPGIWEVPLNAHFVESYEGGHCPYMDQCVLHNHDAEEVFAWLQEDFERYYYQNKAPYMMPFHTNWFQIKELERGLHKFLDWTQTMPDVWFVTITQALTWITDPKTNKQLGGYEPWNCKSKSTQTPKPCNISNKCALAFKEPTSNISDTRYMETCFDCPAVYPWLGDSHGSGIPGRDNYIDQSEGGGGSAGRDQGEDEEQK
;
A
#
# COMPACT_ATOMS: atom_id res chain seq x y z
N LEU A 1 11.14 -14.06 -46.63
CA LEU A 1 11.43 -12.67 -46.22
C LEU A 1 10.45 -12.31 -45.12
N TRP A 2 10.87 -12.49 -43.86
CA TRP A 2 10.06 -12.11 -42.69
C TRP A 2 10.43 -10.68 -42.29
N PRO A 3 9.45 -9.81 -41.96
CA PRO A 3 9.75 -8.44 -41.59
C PRO A 3 10.37 -8.41 -40.18
N THR A 4 11.52 -7.76 -40.05
CA THR A 4 12.17 -7.48 -38.78
C THR A 4 11.33 -6.49 -37.98
N TYR A 5 10.82 -6.92 -36.83
CA TYR A 5 10.25 -6.03 -35.83
C TYR A 5 11.35 -5.12 -35.29
N THR A 6 11.30 -3.83 -35.59
CA THR A 6 12.08 -2.80 -34.89
C THR A 6 11.40 -2.53 -33.55
N ALA A 7 12.10 -2.81 -32.46
CA ALA A 7 11.68 -2.40 -31.12
C ALA A 7 11.51 -0.87 -31.07
N PRO A 8 10.53 -0.34 -30.30
CA PRO A 8 10.42 1.09 -30.09
C PRO A 8 11.70 1.59 -29.41
N THR A 9 12.31 2.63 -29.96
CA THR A 9 13.41 3.34 -29.31
C THR A 9 12.93 3.86 -27.96
N ALA A 10 13.56 3.38 -26.88
CA ALA A 10 13.41 3.96 -25.56
C ALA A 10 13.71 5.46 -25.65
N THR A 11 12.74 6.29 -25.31
CA THR A 11 12.91 7.73 -25.11
C THR A 11 13.89 7.91 -23.96
N THR A 12 15.17 8.10 -24.27
CA THR A 12 16.17 8.52 -23.30
C THR A 12 15.85 9.97 -22.92
N GLU A 13 15.25 10.16 -21.75
CA GLU A 13 15.01 11.49 -21.17
C GLU A 13 16.32 12.29 -21.07
N SER A 14 16.24 13.59 -21.30
CA SER A 14 17.41 14.48 -21.27
C SER A 14 18.08 14.49 -19.89
N PRO A 15 19.42 14.38 -19.80
CA PRO A 15 20.17 14.17 -18.55
C PRO A 15 20.11 15.31 -17.51
N ILE A 16 19.40 16.41 -17.81
CA ILE A 16 19.28 17.59 -16.95
C ILE A 16 18.26 17.35 -15.81
N ASP A 17 17.33 16.43 -15.98
CA ASP A 17 16.20 16.22 -15.05
C ASP A 17 16.38 14.98 -14.15
N LEU A 18 17.55 14.35 -14.16
CA LEU A 18 17.80 13.15 -13.38
C LEU A 18 18.01 13.49 -11.89
N ALA A 19 17.41 12.68 -11.02
CA ALA A 19 17.61 12.78 -9.58
C ALA A 19 19.10 12.64 -9.22
N LYS A 20 19.58 13.56 -8.38
CA LYS A 20 20.97 13.56 -7.92
C LYS A 20 21.18 12.46 -6.88
N LYS A 21 22.43 12.06 -6.65
CA LYS A 21 22.76 11.20 -5.50
C LYS A 21 22.44 11.92 -4.20
N CYS A 22 22.01 11.16 -3.19
CA CYS A 22 21.70 11.66 -1.86
C CYS A 22 22.77 12.62 -1.32
N ASN A 23 22.33 13.79 -0.86
CA ASN A 23 23.12 14.72 -0.06
C ASN A 23 22.53 14.78 1.36
N PRO A 24 23.09 14.04 2.33
CA PRO A 24 22.53 13.99 3.69
C PRO A 24 22.50 15.34 4.42
N SER A 25 23.29 16.32 3.98
CA SER A 25 23.31 17.67 4.56
C SER A 25 22.14 18.55 4.10
N GLU A 26 21.47 18.17 3.03
CA GLU A 26 20.30 18.88 2.46
C GLU A 26 19.02 18.04 2.57
N CYS A 27 19.13 16.76 2.96
CA CYS A 27 18.04 15.83 3.12
C CYS A 27 17.85 15.48 4.59
N GLU A 28 17.01 16.24 5.27
CA GLU A 28 16.80 16.10 6.72
C GLU A 28 15.33 15.79 7.06
N LEU A 29 15.16 14.95 8.09
CA LEU A 29 13.87 14.64 8.67
C LEU A 29 13.22 15.90 9.27
N PRO A 30 11.89 16.04 9.23
CA PRO A 30 10.89 15.04 8.81
C PRO A 30 10.60 15.01 7.30
N TYR A 31 11.15 15.94 6.52
CA TYR A 31 10.72 16.17 5.14
C TYR A 31 11.45 15.33 4.11
N CYS A 32 12.71 14.97 4.38
CA CYS A 32 13.53 14.20 3.47
C CYS A 32 14.31 13.14 4.25
N TYR A 33 14.39 11.93 3.70
CA TYR A 33 15.27 10.90 4.23
C TYR A 33 15.94 10.12 3.11
N CYS A 34 17.26 10.23 3.04
CA CYS A 34 18.07 9.44 2.12
C CYS A 34 19.41 9.11 2.77
N ASN A 35 20.03 8.04 2.30
CA ASN A 35 21.43 7.77 2.56
C ASN A 35 22.03 7.03 1.35
N LYS A 36 23.33 6.70 1.40
CA LYS A 36 24.09 6.24 0.23
C LYS A 36 23.57 4.92 -0.36
N ASP A 37 23.14 3.99 0.49
CA ASP A 37 22.78 2.61 0.13
C ASP A 37 21.41 2.18 0.70
N GLY A 38 20.71 3.09 1.37
CA GLY A 38 19.39 2.87 1.97
C GLY A 38 19.44 2.14 3.31
N THR A 39 20.61 1.82 3.87
CA THR A 39 20.71 0.87 4.99
C THR A 39 20.81 1.51 6.37
N LEU A 40 21.05 2.82 6.45
CA LEU A 40 21.19 3.50 7.75
C LEU A 40 19.84 3.60 8.46
N ILE A 41 19.89 3.54 9.79
CA ILE A 41 18.73 3.76 10.67
C ILE A 41 18.44 5.27 10.74
N PRO A 42 17.16 5.70 10.64
CA PRO A 42 16.77 7.10 10.82
C PRO A 42 17.34 7.72 12.11
N LYS A 43 17.89 8.95 12.01
CA LYS A 43 18.64 9.66 13.07
C LYS A 43 19.87 8.91 13.64
N GLY A 44 20.28 7.78 13.06
CA GLY A 44 21.44 7.02 13.52
C GLY A 44 21.25 6.40 14.90
N LEU A 45 20.02 5.99 15.24
CA LEU A 45 19.77 5.24 16.47
C LEU A 45 20.57 3.93 16.50
N ASP A 46 20.93 3.49 17.71
CA ASP A 46 21.50 2.17 17.91
C ASP A 46 20.44 1.09 17.53
N PRO A 47 20.79 0.04 16.77
CA PRO A 47 19.88 -1.07 16.48
C PRO A 47 19.19 -1.63 17.73
N GLU A 48 19.87 -1.74 18.87
CA GLU A 48 19.31 -2.27 20.12
C GLU A 48 18.25 -1.34 20.75
N GLU A 49 18.32 -0.05 20.46
CA GLU A 49 17.35 0.95 20.91
C GLU A 49 16.22 1.18 19.89
N THR A 50 16.31 0.57 18.71
CA THR A 50 15.38 0.73 17.60
C THR A 50 14.29 -0.34 17.66
N PRO A 51 12.99 0.03 17.56
CA PRO A 51 11.92 -0.96 17.45
C PRO A 51 12.02 -1.74 16.14
N GLN A 52 11.75 -3.04 16.19
CA GLN A 52 11.50 -3.78 14.97
C GLN A 52 10.05 -3.56 14.53
N ILE A 53 9.88 -2.85 13.42
CA ILE A 53 8.57 -2.66 12.79
C ILE A 53 8.29 -3.85 11.87
N ILE A 54 7.07 -4.39 11.93
CA ILE A 54 6.53 -5.37 10.98
C ILE A 54 5.33 -4.73 10.27
N LEU A 55 5.31 -4.81 8.94
CA LEU A 55 4.28 -4.28 8.07
C LEU A 55 3.55 -5.44 7.40
N LEU A 56 2.40 -5.84 7.95
CA LEU A 56 1.52 -6.80 7.27
C LEU A 56 0.76 -6.06 6.17
N THR A 57 0.96 -6.43 4.90
CA THR A 57 0.22 -5.84 3.79
C THR A 57 -0.57 -6.90 3.03
N PHE A 58 -1.75 -6.52 2.54
CA PHE A 58 -2.64 -7.40 1.79
C PHE A 58 -3.05 -6.72 0.50
N ASP A 59 -2.82 -7.41 -0.61
CA ASP A 59 -2.95 -6.84 -1.93
C ASP A 59 -4.11 -7.53 -2.67
N GLY A 60 -4.83 -6.74 -3.46
CA GLY A 60 -5.95 -7.18 -4.27
C GLY A 60 -7.33 -6.95 -3.64
N ALA A 61 -8.32 -7.69 -4.14
CA ALA A 61 -9.70 -7.54 -3.73
C ALA A 61 -9.96 -8.16 -2.35
N VAL A 62 -10.69 -7.45 -1.48
CA VAL A 62 -11.21 -8.01 -0.22
C VAL A 62 -12.60 -8.56 -0.46
N ASN A 63 -12.81 -9.85 -0.20
CA ASN A 63 -14.11 -10.49 -0.38
C ASN A 63 -14.26 -11.73 0.51
N LEU A 64 -15.34 -12.47 0.30
CA LEU A 64 -15.68 -13.66 1.09
C LEU A 64 -14.61 -14.77 1.05
N ASN A 65 -13.72 -14.78 0.06
CA ASN A 65 -12.66 -15.79 -0.04
C ASN A 65 -11.51 -15.54 0.96
N ASN A 66 -11.28 -14.29 1.36
CA ASN A 66 -10.10 -13.92 2.13
C ASN A 66 -10.39 -13.17 3.43
N TYR A 67 -11.53 -12.48 3.53
CA TYR A 67 -11.88 -11.64 4.67
C TYR A 67 -11.83 -12.36 6.02
N GLU A 68 -12.35 -13.59 6.09
CA GLU A 68 -12.32 -14.38 7.33
C GLU A 68 -10.90 -14.82 7.73
N HIS A 69 -9.99 -14.99 6.77
CA HIS A 69 -8.58 -15.24 7.07
C HIS A 69 -7.91 -14.00 7.67
N TYR A 70 -8.17 -12.82 7.09
CA TYR A 70 -7.68 -11.55 7.63
C TYR A 70 -8.19 -11.30 9.05
N ARG A 71 -9.46 -11.61 9.34
CA ARG A 71 -10.01 -11.52 10.71
C ARG A 71 -9.34 -12.47 11.71
N LYS A 72 -8.88 -13.64 11.29
CA LYS A 72 -8.11 -14.56 12.16
C LYS A 72 -6.71 -14.04 12.45
N VAL A 73 -6.10 -13.34 11.48
CA VAL A 73 -4.82 -12.63 11.67
C VAL A 73 -5.03 -11.49 12.67
N PHE A 74 -6.04 -10.66 12.46
CA PHE A 74 -6.40 -9.49 13.28
C PHE A 74 -7.49 -9.78 14.32
N ASN A 75 -7.32 -10.85 15.09
CA ASN A 75 -8.37 -11.40 15.96
C ASN A 75 -8.62 -10.66 17.28
N GLY A 76 -8.00 -9.49 17.50
CA GLY A 76 -8.13 -8.70 18.74
C GLY A 76 -7.34 -9.23 19.94
N LYS A 77 -6.66 -10.38 19.81
CA LYS A 77 -5.88 -11.02 20.89
C LYS A 77 -4.40 -10.68 20.83
N ARG A 78 -3.85 -10.44 19.64
CA ARG A 78 -2.46 -10.06 19.41
C ARG A 78 -2.30 -8.57 19.60
N LYS A 79 -1.38 -8.18 20.47
CA LYS A 79 -1.18 -6.79 20.89
C LYS A 79 0.27 -6.36 20.65
N ASN A 80 0.43 -5.11 20.25
CA ASN A 80 1.71 -4.43 20.33
C ASN A 80 2.11 -4.20 21.81
N PRO A 81 3.38 -3.89 22.10
CA PRO A 81 3.87 -3.66 23.46
C PRO A 81 3.12 -2.58 24.26
N ASN A 82 2.46 -1.63 23.59
CA ASN A 82 1.59 -0.62 24.23
C ASN A 82 0.18 -1.13 24.58
N GLY A 83 -0.14 -2.39 24.31
CA GLY A 83 -1.45 -3.02 24.54
C GLY A 83 -2.48 -2.80 23.43
N CYS A 84 -2.13 -2.09 22.35
CA CYS A 84 -3.01 -1.87 21.21
C CYS A 84 -3.02 -3.08 20.27
N ASP A 85 -4.16 -3.31 19.60
CA ASP A 85 -4.25 -4.35 18.57
C ASP A 85 -3.25 -4.13 17.44
N ILE A 86 -2.61 -5.22 16.99
CA ILE A 86 -1.77 -5.20 15.80
C ILE A 86 -2.53 -4.65 14.59
N LYS A 87 -1.83 -3.96 13.69
CA LYS A 87 -2.42 -3.34 12.50
C LYS A 87 -1.77 -3.85 11.22
N GLY A 88 -2.42 -3.55 10.10
CA GLY A 88 -2.02 -3.96 8.76
C GLY A 88 -2.55 -2.97 7.73
N THR A 89 -2.05 -3.09 6.51
CA THR A 89 -2.34 -2.17 5.39
C THR A 89 -2.91 -2.95 4.22
N PHE A 90 -4.02 -2.50 3.66
CA PHE A 90 -4.71 -3.17 2.56
C PHE A 90 -4.62 -2.32 1.29
N PHE A 91 -3.90 -2.80 0.28
CA PHE A 91 -3.86 -2.20 -1.06
C PHE A 91 -5.00 -2.77 -1.88
N ILE A 92 -6.10 -2.02 -1.98
CA ILE A 92 -7.35 -2.52 -2.53
C ILE A 92 -7.37 -2.36 -4.05
N SER A 93 -7.75 -3.44 -4.74
CA SER A 93 -8.19 -3.39 -6.13
C SER A 93 -9.71 -3.49 -6.28
N HIS A 94 -10.27 -2.89 -7.33
CA HIS A 94 -11.72 -2.76 -7.46
C HIS A 94 -12.42 -4.09 -7.70
N GLU A 95 -12.00 -4.83 -8.73
CA GLU A 95 -12.84 -5.91 -9.26
C GLU A 95 -13.09 -7.00 -8.20
N TYR A 96 -14.36 -7.36 -8.01
CA TYR A 96 -14.82 -8.35 -7.02
C TYR A 96 -14.61 -7.99 -5.53
N SER A 97 -14.33 -6.72 -5.21
CA SER A 97 -14.25 -6.25 -3.82
C SER A 97 -15.61 -6.10 -3.15
N ASN A 98 -15.65 -6.42 -1.84
CA ASN A 98 -16.76 -6.19 -0.93
C ASN A 98 -16.47 -4.93 -0.09
N TYR A 99 -17.16 -3.84 -0.41
CA TYR A 99 -16.93 -2.53 0.19
C TYR A 99 -17.46 -2.41 1.63
N GLN A 100 -18.41 -3.24 2.05
CA GLN A 100 -18.78 -3.34 3.47
C GLN A 100 -17.61 -3.93 4.28
N GLN A 101 -16.95 -4.96 3.77
CA GLN A 101 -15.80 -5.59 4.43
C GLN A 101 -14.61 -4.65 4.49
N ILE A 102 -14.32 -3.92 3.41
CA ILE A 102 -13.29 -2.88 3.38
C ILE A 102 -13.59 -1.77 4.39
N GLN A 103 -14.84 -1.30 4.46
CA GLN A 103 -15.25 -0.33 5.48
C GLN A 103 -15.06 -0.87 6.91
N THR A 104 -15.31 -2.16 7.13
CA THR A 104 -15.07 -2.81 8.43
C THR A 104 -13.58 -2.77 8.79
N LEU A 105 -12.70 -3.16 7.87
CA LEU A 105 -11.24 -3.14 8.10
C LEU A 105 -10.74 -1.72 8.40
N ALA A 106 -11.21 -0.73 7.64
CA ALA A 106 -10.91 0.67 7.89
C ALA A 106 -11.39 1.11 9.27
N ASN A 107 -12.64 0.81 9.64
CA ASN A 107 -13.22 1.16 10.95
C ASN A 107 -12.48 0.50 12.13
N ASP A 108 -11.94 -0.69 11.93
CA ASP A 108 -11.09 -1.41 12.90
C ASP A 108 -9.67 -0.80 13.03
N GLY A 109 -9.38 0.24 12.24
CA GLY A 109 -8.16 1.04 12.29
C GLY A 109 -7.03 0.53 11.40
N HIS A 110 -7.31 -0.43 10.50
CA HIS A 110 -6.36 -0.83 9.45
C HIS A 110 -6.25 0.28 8.41
N GLU A 111 -5.08 0.37 7.77
CA GLU A 111 -4.86 1.33 6.68
C GLU A 111 -5.45 0.79 5.39
N ILE A 112 -6.16 1.64 4.65
CA ILE A 112 -6.65 1.34 3.31
C ILE A 112 -5.89 2.23 2.32
N ALA A 113 -5.20 1.58 1.39
CA ALA A 113 -4.44 2.18 0.31
C ALA A 113 -4.98 1.71 -1.05
N VAL A 114 -4.57 2.36 -2.14
CA VAL A 114 -5.01 1.98 -3.49
C VAL A 114 -4.01 1.04 -4.16
N GLU A 115 -4.52 0.00 -4.82
CA GLU A 115 -3.77 -0.73 -5.83
C GLU A 115 -4.14 -0.20 -7.22
N THR A 116 -5.26 -0.62 -7.83
CA THR A 116 -5.81 -0.05 -9.08
C THR A 116 -7.27 -0.45 -9.26
N ILE A 117 -7.98 0.14 -10.22
CA ILE A 117 -9.31 -0.35 -10.61
C ILE A 117 -9.19 -1.67 -11.36
N SER A 118 -8.38 -1.72 -12.42
CA SER A 118 -8.45 -2.80 -13.41
C SER A 118 -7.34 -3.85 -13.30
N LEU A 119 -6.31 -3.62 -12.47
CA LEU A 119 -5.08 -4.42 -12.46
C LEU A 119 -4.47 -4.57 -13.87
N GLN A 120 -4.58 -3.52 -14.70
CA GLN A 120 -4.13 -3.57 -16.08
C GLN A 120 -2.65 -3.95 -16.20
N MET A 121 -2.39 -5.02 -16.97
CA MET A 121 -1.03 -5.34 -17.41
C MET A 121 -0.50 -4.23 -18.33
N GLY A 122 0.74 -3.80 -18.09
CA GLY A 122 1.38 -2.78 -18.91
C GLY A 122 1.14 -1.35 -18.45
N LEU A 123 0.46 -1.13 -17.30
CA LEU A 123 0.22 0.21 -16.74
C LEU A 123 1.52 1.00 -16.56
N GLN A 124 2.64 0.32 -16.29
CA GLN A 124 3.95 0.95 -16.11
C GLN A 124 4.47 1.77 -17.31
N ASP A 125 3.94 1.51 -18.50
CA ASP A 125 4.31 2.22 -19.73
C ASP A 125 3.14 3.09 -20.27
N LYS A 126 2.09 3.33 -19.45
CA LYS A 126 0.95 4.19 -19.78
C LYS A 126 1.16 5.65 -19.40
N GLY A 127 0.31 6.53 -19.93
CA GLY A 127 0.35 7.96 -19.72
C GLY A 127 -0.27 8.40 -18.40
N TYR A 128 -0.17 9.71 -18.14
CA TYR A 128 -0.63 10.33 -16.91
C TYR A 128 -2.12 10.08 -16.65
N GLU A 129 -2.97 10.30 -17.66
CA GLU A 129 -4.42 10.11 -17.56
C GLU A 129 -4.81 8.67 -17.20
N GLU A 130 -4.10 7.66 -17.71
CA GLU A 130 -4.36 6.27 -17.32
C GLU A 130 -4.00 6.01 -15.86
N TRP A 131 -2.86 6.54 -15.37
CA TRP A 131 -2.49 6.44 -13.96
C TRP A 131 -3.49 7.16 -13.05
N VAL A 132 -3.96 8.34 -13.45
CA VAL A 132 -5.00 9.10 -12.72
C VAL A 132 -6.29 8.29 -12.66
N GLY A 133 -6.75 7.77 -13.81
CA GLY A 133 -7.99 6.99 -13.88
C GLY A 133 -7.95 5.75 -13.00
N GLU A 134 -6.82 5.04 -12.96
CA GLU A 134 -6.65 3.86 -12.11
C GLU A 134 -6.57 4.19 -10.62
N MET A 135 -5.72 5.15 -10.24
CA MET A 135 -5.38 5.41 -8.84
C MET A 135 -6.40 6.32 -8.17
N ILE A 136 -6.74 7.42 -8.82
CA ILE A 136 -7.69 8.41 -8.27
C ILE A 136 -9.11 7.89 -8.41
N GLY A 137 -9.39 7.13 -9.48
CA GLY A 137 -10.63 6.39 -9.59
C GLY A 137 -10.81 5.37 -8.47
N MET A 138 -9.79 4.57 -8.16
CA MET A 138 -9.87 3.63 -7.04
C MET A 138 -10.10 4.36 -5.70
N ARG A 139 -9.40 5.48 -5.46
CA ARG A 139 -9.61 6.33 -4.28
C ARG A 139 -11.04 6.88 -4.21
N SER A 140 -11.61 7.28 -5.34
CA SER A 140 -13.00 7.76 -5.46
C SER A 140 -14.01 6.65 -5.14
N ILE A 141 -13.81 5.46 -5.68
CA ILE A 141 -14.65 4.28 -5.43
C ILE A 141 -14.63 3.89 -3.94
N LEU A 142 -13.44 3.84 -3.31
CA LEU A 142 -13.32 3.57 -1.86
C LEU A 142 -14.04 4.60 -1.01
N LYS A 143 -13.90 5.88 -1.35
CA LYS A 143 -14.61 6.96 -0.67
C LYS A 143 -16.12 6.79 -0.78
N HIS A 144 -16.62 6.48 -1.97
CA HIS A 144 -18.06 6.41 -2.22
C HIS A 144 -18.71 5.15 -1.64
N PHE A 145 -18.08 3.97 -1.80
CA PHE A 145 -18.70 2.69 -1.47
C PHE A 145 -18.25 2.08 -0.13
N SER A 146 -17.13 2.55 0.45
CA SER A 146 -16.67 2.15 1.79
C SER A 146 -16.63 3.29 2.81
N ASN A 147 -16.92 4.53 2.40
CA ASN A 147 -16.87 5.71 3.28
C ASN A 147 -15.52 5.92 3.98
N VAL A 148 -14.44 5.49 3.34
CA VAL A 148 -13.08 5.78 3.79
C VAL A 148 -12.74 7.19 3.30
N SER A 149 -12.34 8.08 4.19
CA SER A 149 -12.04 9.46 3.79
C SER A 149 -10.88 9.49 2.81
N ALA A 150 -10.96 10.33 1.78
CA ALA A 150 -9.86 10.46 0.80
C ALA A 150 -8.53 10.88 1.45
N ASN A 151 -8.59 11.62 2.57
CA ASN A 151 -7.42 12.05 3.34
C ASN A 151 -6.81 10.93 4.21
N GLU A 152 -7.50 9.80 4.33
CA GLU A 152 -7.01 8.58 5.00
C GLU A 152 -6.41 7.58 4.00
N ILE A 153 -6.62 7.79 2.69
CA ILE A 153 -6.12 6.94 1.61
C ILE A 153 -4.84 7.58 1.06
N ASN A 154 -3.74 7.34 1.77
CA ASN A 154 -2.46 8.05 1.55
C ASN A 154 -1.42 7.23 0.79
N GLY A 155 -1.66 5.93 0.62
CA GLY A 155 -0.74 4.99 0.01
C GLY A 155 -1.17 4.51 -1.36
N MET A 156 -0.17 4.18 -2.17
CA MET A 156 -0.34 3.59 -3.49
C MET A 156 0.57 2.38 -3.69
N ARG A 157 0.10 1.38 -4.45
CA ARG A 157 0.92 0.27 -4.94
C ARG A 157 0.56 -0.05 -6.38
N ALA A 158 1.55 -0.02 -7.25
CA ALA A 158 1.43 -0.36 -8.66
C ALA A 158 1.16 -1.86 -8.83
N PRO A 159 0.32 -2.25 -9.80
CA PRO A 159 -0.03 -3.63 -10.00
C PRO A 159 1.21 -4.42 -10.45
N PHE A 160 1.34 -5.65 -9.95
CA PHE A 160 2.47 -6.56 -10.25
C PHE A 160 3.86 -6.02 -9.85
N LEU A 161 3.94 -5.02 -8.95
CA LEU A 161 5.17 -4.35 -8.55
C LEU A 161 5.97 -3.82 -9.75
N LYS A 162 5.25 -3.23 -10.71
CA LYS A 162 5.83 -2.52 -11.85
C LYS A 162 5.53 -1.02 -11.72
N PRO A 163 6.43 -0.26 -11.07
CA PRO A 163 6.27 1.19 -10.97
C PRO A 163 6.17 1.85 -12.36
N GLY A 164 5.39 2.91 -12.51
CA GLY A 164 5.14 3.63 -13.77
C GLY A 164 6.10 4.75 -14.08
N ARG A 165 7.41 4.49 -13.97
CA ARG A 165 8.48 5.45 -14.29
C ARG A 165 8.24 6.77 -13.58
N ASN A 166 8.43 7.91 -14.24
CA ASN A 166 8.13 9.22 -13.66
C ASN A 166 6.62 9.53 -13.62
N THR A 167 5.83 8.92 -14.51
CA THR A 167 4.40 9.20 -14.67
C THR A 167 3.62 8.89 -13.40
N GLN A 168 3.86 7.72 -12.81
CA GLN A 168 3.23 7.32 -11.54
C GLN A 168 3.45 8.35 -10.44
N TYR A 169 4.70 8.76 -10.23
CA TYR A 169 5.07 9.63 -9.11
C TYR A 169 4.65 11.08 -9.35
N LYS A 170 4.47 11.49 -10.61
CA LYS A 170 3.79 12.75 -10.91
C LYS A 170 2.33 12.72 -10.47
N VAL A 171 1.62 11.61 -10.68
CA VAL A 171 0.25 11.42 -10.15
C VAL A 171 0.23 11.42 -8.62
N ILE A 172 1.22 10.80 -7.96
CA ILE A 172 1.34 10.86 -6.49
C ILE A 172 1.44 12.31 -6.01
N GLU A 173 2.33 13.09 -6.63
CA GLU A 173 2.61 14.49 -6.29
C GLU A 173 1.35 15.36 -6.43
N ASP A 174 0.70 15.30 -7.59
CA ASP A 174 -0.46 16.16 -7.92
C ASP A 174 -1.69 15.84 -7.06
N PHE A 175 -1.90 14.55 -6.76
CA PHE A 175 -3.10 14.12 -6.05
C PHE A 175 -2.90 13.91 -4.54
N GLY A 176 -1.73 14.27 -4.01
CA GLY A 176 -1.46 14.32 -2.58
C GLY A 176 -1.38 12.96 -1.91
N PHE A 177 -0.93 11.91 -2.62
CA PHE A 177 -0.52 10.67 -1.96
C PHE A 177 0.80 10.91 -1.21
N ILE A 178 0.97 10.25 -0.07
CA ILE A 178 2.16 10.44 0.79
C ILE A 178 3.26 9.47 0.39
N TYR A 179 2.89 8.24 0.03
CA TYR A 179 3.86 7.20 -0.25
C TYR A 179 3.44 6.27 -1.39
N ASP A 180 4.46 5.74 -2.05
CA ASP A 180 4.39 4.56 -2.90
C ASP A 180 5.01 3.36 -2.17
N SER A 181 4.51 2.17 -2.48
CA SER A 181 5.15 0.92 -2.08
C SER A 181 5.11 -0.05 -3.25
N SER A 182 5.83 0.28 -4.31
CA SER A 182 5.85 -0.52 -5.54
C SER A 182 7.25 -0.99 -5.91
N ILE A 183 8.30 -0.35 -5.39
CA ILE A 183 9.67 -0.63 -5.78
C ILE A 183 10.20 -1.82 -4.96
N SER A 184 10.50 -2.92 -5.66
CA SER A 184 11.19 -4.06 -5.06
C SER A 184 12.70 -3.85 -4.98
N VAL A 185 13.28 -4.16 -3.83
CA VAL A 185 14.73 -4.23 -3.62
C VAL A 185 15.20 -5.64 -3.95
N PRO A 186 16.30 -5.80 -4.72
CA PRO A 186 16.92 -7.10 -4.89
C PRO A 186 17.27 -7.75 -3.54
N PRO A 187 17.26 -9.09 -3.47
CA PRO A 187 17.63 -9.80 -2.25
C PRO A 187 19.04 -9.41 -1.78
N SER A 188 19.11 -8.98 -0.52
CA SER A 188 20.32 -8.48 0.13
C SER A 188 20.33 -8.93 1.60
N PRO A 189 21.51 -9.24 2.18
CA PRO A 189 21.62 -9.51 3.61
C PRO A 189 21.17 -8.33 4.48
N ILE A 190 21.49 -7.09 4.06
CA ILE A 190 21.09 -5.87 4.76
C ILE A 190 19.87 -5.27 4.04
N PRO A 191 18.71 -5.16 4.68
CA PRO A 191 17.51 -4.59 4.08
C PRO A 191 17.58 -3.05 4.02
N VAL A 192 16.84 -2.47 3.08
CA VAL A 192 16.76 -1.03 2.84
C VAL A 192 15.60 -0.43 3.64
N TRP A 193 15.87 0.66 4.35
CA TRP A 193 14.85 1.49 5.00
C TRP A 193 14.04 2.29 3.97
N PRO A 194 12.77 2.65 4.27
CA PRO A 194 12.03 3.63 3.49
C PRO A 194 12.83 4.92 3.28
N TYR A 195 12.64 5.57 2.14
CA TYR A 195 13.38 6.77 1.74
C TYR A 195 12.47 7.72 0.96
N THR A 196 12.83 8.99 0.89
CA THR A 196 12.11 9.95 0.04
C THR A 196 12.74 10.02 -1.36
N LEU A 197 11.91 10.39 -2.34
CA LEU A 197 12.30 10.49 -3.74
C LEU A 197 12.83 11.89 -4.11
N ASP A 198 13.20 12.71 -3.14
CA ASP A 198 14.00 13.94 -3.35
C ASP A 198 15.30 13.66 -4.10
N TYR A 199 15.89 12.49 -3.85
CA TYR A 199 17.15 12.03 -4.42
C TYR A 199 17.00 10.69 -5.13
N LYS A 200 18.04 10.31 -5.87
CA LYS A 200 18.13 9.05 -6.59
C LYS A 200 17.96 7.86 -5.63
N ILE A 201 17.13 6.90 -6.04
CA ILE A 201 16.93 5.60 -5.40
C ILE A 201 18.28 4.96 -5.02
N PRO A 202 18.44 4.48 -3.76
CA PRO A 202 19.73 4.04 -3.24
C PRO A 202 20.10 2.59 -3.58
N HIS A 203 19.27 1.88 -4.35
CA HIS A 203 19.48 0.50 -4.75
C HIS A 203 19.18 0.28 -6.24
N GLU A 204 19.43 -0.94 -6.74
CA GLU A 204 19.11 -1.29 -8.12
C GLU A 204 17.60 -1.34 -8.34
N CYS A 205 17.14 -0.77 -9.45
CA CYS A 205 15.77 -0.88 -9.91
C CYS A 205 15.56 -2.19 -10.69
N LYS A 206 15.16 -3.26 -10.00
CA LYS A 206 14.98 -4.58 -10.62
C LYS A 206 13.87 -4.60 -11.68
N SER A 207 12.81 -3.81 -11.50
CA SER A 207 11.68 -3.72 -12.44
C SER A 207 12.03 -3.02 -13.75
N GLY A 208 13.08 -2.19 -13.79
CA GLY A 208 13.45 -1.37 -14.94
C GLY A 208 12.49 -0.19 -15.21
N THR A 209 11.53 0.04 -14.32
CA THR A 209 10.47 1.05 -14.48
C THR A 209 10.34 1.99 -13.29
N CYS A 210 11.35 2.08 -12.44
CA CYS A 210 11.41 3.05 -11.32
C CYS A 210 11.54 4.50 -11.83
N PRO A 211 11.20 5.50 -11.00
CA PRO A 211 11.36 6.91 -11.35
C PRO A 211 12.84 7.27 -11.49
N THR A 212 13.13 8.18 -12.42
CA THR A 212 14.48 8.70 -12.68
C THR A 212 14.63 10.15 -12.24
N LYS A 213 13.53 10.87 -12.08
CA LYS A 213 13.47 12.27 -11.61
C LYS A 213 13.30 12.35 -10.10
N SER A 214 13.51 13.55 -9.57
CA SER A 214 13.22 13.85 -8.16
C SER A 214 11.73 14.15 -7.97
N PHE A 215 11.16 13.57 -6.92
CA PHE A 215 9.79 13.79 -6.45
C PHE A 215 9.85 14.13 -4.95
N PRO A 216 10.16 15.40 -4.61
CA PRO A 216 10.44 15.80 -3.23
C PRO A 216 9.31 15.48 -2.25
N GLY A 217 9.64 14.92 -1.09
CA GLY A 217 8.69 14.61 -0.02
C GLY A 217 7.81 13.38 -0.24
N ILE A 218 7.82 12.77 -1.44
CA ILE A 218 7.16 11.49 -1.68
C ILE A 218 8.01 10.37 -1.10
N TRP A 219 7.41 9.56 -0.24
CA TRP A 219 8.07 8.40 0.36
C TRP A 219 7.95 7.16 -0.53
N GLU A 220 9.04 6.44 -0.70
CA GLU A 220 9.02 5.05 -1.12
C GLU A 220 9.15 4.16 0.12
N VAL A 221 8.23 3.22 0.28
CA VAL A 221 8.29 2.14 1.27
C VAL A 221 8.63 0.87 0.51
N PRO A 222 9.93 0.56 0.35
CA PRO A 222 10.37 -0.41 -0.63
C PRO A 222 10.09 -1.84 -0.16
N LEU A 223 9.82 -2.73 -1.12
CA LEU A 223 9.63 -4.16 -0.85
C LEU A 223 10.99 -4.85 -0.87
N ASN A 224 11.60 -4.98 0.30
CA ASN A 224 12.79 -5.81 0.47
C ASN A 224 12.43 -7.27 0.15
N ALA A 225 13.04 -7.85 -0.89
CA ALA A 225 12.80 -9.25 -1.19
C ALA A 225 13.16 -10.12 0.03
N HIS A 226 12.25 -11.04 0.35
CA HIS A 226 12.49 -12.10 1.34
C HIS A 226 13.76 -12.85 0.95
N PHE A 227 14.57 -13.19 1.95
CA PHE A 227 15.92 -13.72 1.79
C PHE A 227 16.15 -14.84 2.81
N VAL A 228 16.59 -15.99 2.32
CA VAL A 228 17.17 -17.05 3.15
C VAL A 228 18.52 -17.44 2.58
N GLU A 229 19.49 -17.70 3.44
CA GLU A 229 20.89 -17.91 3.00
C GLU A 229 21.05 -19.14 2.11
N SER A 230 20.17 -20.13 2.29
CA SER A 230 20.15 -21.37 1.51
C SER A 230 19.75 -21.15 0.05
N TYR A 231 19.28 -19.95 -0.34
CA TYR A 231 18.66 -19.60 -1.63
C TYR A 231 17.37 -20.36 -1.97
N GLU A 232 17.07 -21.45 -1.25
CA GLU A 232 15.88 -22.26 -1.45
C GLU A 232 14.65 -21.53 -0.88
N GLY A 233 13.87 -20.94 -1.78
CA GLY A 233 12.56 -20.38 -1.47
C GLY A 233 12.49 -18.90 -1.11
N GLY A 234 13.59 -18.23 -0.77
CA GLY A 234 13.57 -16.83 -0.31
C GLY A 234 14.32 -15.84 -1.21
N HIS A 235 13.77 -15.52 -2.39
CA HIS A 235 14.23 -14.39 -3.21
C HIS A 235 13.03 -13.73 -3.93
N CYS A 236 12.00 -13.43 -3.15
CA CYS A 236 10.64 -13.12 -3.59
C CYS A 236 10.18 -11.80 -2.93
N PRO A 237 9.56 -10.86 -3.68
CA PRO A 237 9.01 -9.65 -3.08
C PRO A 237 7.66 -9.88 -2.41
N TYR A 238 6.90 -10.89 -2.86
CA TYR A 238 5.64 -11.33 -2.24
C TYR A 238 5.81 -12.66 -1.52
N MET A 239 5.14 -12.81 -0.38
CA MET A 239 5.16 -14.04 0.41
C MET A 239 4.65 -15.25 -0.38
N ASP A 240 3.57 -15.08 -1.16
CA ASP A 240 2.99 -16.14 -1.97
C ASP A 240 3.81 -16.49 -3.24
N GLN A 241 4.86 -15.73 -3.54
CA GLN A 241 5.80 -16.02 -4.63
C GLN A 241 7.05 -16.76 -4.14
N CYS A 242 7.21 -16.92 -2.82
CA CYS A 242 8.29 -17.66 -2.21
C CYS A 242 8.07 -19.16 -2.39
N VAL A 243 9.07 -19.87 -2.91
CA VAL A 243 8.96 -21.31 -3.18
C VAL A 243 9.29 -22.08 -1.90
N LEU A 244 8.27 -22.39 -1.10
CA LEU A 244 8.43 -23.22 0.10
C LEU A 244 8.27 -24.69 -0.30
N HIS A 245 9.36 -25.46 -0.23
CA HIS A 245 9.41 -26.83 -0.75
C HIS A 245 8.51 -27.81 0.01
N ASN A 246 8.34 -27.58 1.31
CA ASN A 246 7.46 -28.34 2.18
C ASN A 246 6.39 -27.43 2.74
N HIS A 247 5.14 -27.76 2.44
CA HIS A 247 3.98 -27.09 3.03
C HIS A 247 3.73 -27.67 4.43
N ASP A 248 4.69 -27.56 5.34
CA ASP A 248 4.54 -27.87 6.76
C ASP A 248 4.52 -26.55 7.56
N ALA A 249 3.60 -26.43 8.52
CA ALA A 249 3.43 -25.20 9.29
C ALA A 249 4.65 -24.85 10.17
N GLU A 250 5.40 -25.84 10.67
CA GLU A 250 6.63 -25.61 11.43
C GLU A 250 7.78 -25.15 10.53
N GLU A 251 7.88 -25.70 9.32
CA GLU A 251 8.89 -25.29 8.35
C GLU A 251 8.62 -23.87 7.84
N VAL A 252 7.35 -23.55 7.54
CA VAL A 252 6.95 -22.18 7.21
C VAL A 252 7.27 -21.22 8.36
N PHE A 253 6.98 -21.62 9.60
CA PHE A 253 7.30 -20.81 10.78
C PHE A 253 8.82 -20.57 10.90
N ALA A 254 9.64 -21.62 10.79
CA ALA A 254 11.10 -21.51 10.85
C ALA A 254 11.65 -20.61 9.73
N TRP A 255 11.12 -20.74 8.51
CA TRP A 255 11.48 -19.88 7.38
C TRP A 255 11.14 -18.41 7.65
N LEU A 256 9.95 -18.13 8.20
CA LEU A 256 9.54 -16.77 8.57
C LEU A 256 10.42 -16.20 9.70
N GLN A 257 10.88 -17.03 10.63
CA GLN A 257 11.84 -16.61 11.67
C GLN A 257 13.19 -16.25 11.06
N GLU A 258 13.75 -17.10 10.19
CA GLU A 258 15.04 -16.83 9.53
C GLU A 258 15.00 -15.50 8.76
N ASP A 259 13.97 -15.29 7.95
CA ASP A 259 13.85 -14.06 7.17
C ASP A 259 13.62 -12.83 8.07
N PHE A 260 12.86 -12.95 9.17
CA PHE A 260 12.69 -11.87 10.15
C PHE A 260 13.98 -11.54 10.90
N GLU A 261 14.76 -12.55 11.30
CA GLU A 261 16.01 -12.38 12.04
C GLU A 261 17.05 -11.59 11.26
N ARG A 262 17.01 -11.66 9.92
CA ARG A 262 17.80 -10.81 9.03
C ARG A 262 17.57 -9.31 9.29
N TYR A 263 16.33 -8.89 9.53
CA TYR A 263 16.00 -7.51 9.86
C TYR A 263 16.36 -7.21 11.31
N TYR A 264 15.92 -8.10 12.21
CA TYR A 264 15.96 -7.89 13.64
C TYR A 264 17.37 -7.76 14.22
N TYR A 265 18.33 -8.56 13.74
CA TYR A 265 19.72 -8.55 14.23
C TYR A 265 20.67 -7.68 13.39
N GLN A 266 20.18 -7.00 12.36
CA GLN A 266 20.99 -6.10 11.55
C GLN A 266 20.61 -4.64 11.79
N ASN A 267 19.86 -4.03 10.88
CA ASN A 267 19.57 -2.60 10.90
C ASN A 267 18.11 -2.28 11.26
N LYS A 268 17.32 -3.26 11.70
CA LYS A 268 15.92 -3.09 12.13
C LYS A 268 15.02 -2.40 11.10
N ALA A 269 15.36 -2.45 9.80
CA ALA A 269 14.49 -1.91 8.76
C ALA A 269 13.09 -2.53 8.86
N PRO A 270 12.02 -1.81 8.49
CA PRO A 270 10.66 -2.35 8.55
C PRO A 270 10.55 -3.67 7.78
N TYR A 271 10.16 -4.73 8.47
CA TYR A 271 9.95 -6.04 7.88
C TYR A 271 8.55 -6.09 7.26
N MET A 272 8.47 -5.92 5.94
CA MET A 272 7.20 -6.00 5.22
C MET A 272 6.88 -7.44 4.83
N MET A 273 5.65 -7.86 5.09
CA MET A 273 5.10 -9.15 4.70
C MET A 273 3.88 -8.90 3.80
N PRO A 274 4.10 -8.81 2.48
CA PRO A 274 3.03 -8.53 1.53
C PRO A 274 2.41 -9.85 1.03
N PHE A 275 1.09 -9.96 1.18
CA PHE A 275 0.32 -11.17 0.89
C PHE A 275 -0.75 -10.93 -0.18
N HIS A 276 -0.92 -11.88 -1.08
CA HIS A 276 -2.17 -12.06 -1.81
C HIS A 276 -3.07 -13.11 -1.15
N THR A 277 -4.30 -13.22 -1.65
CA THR A 277 -5.23 -14.29 -1.26
C THR A 277 -4.66 -15.70 -1.41
N ASN A 278 -3.68 -15.91 -2.31
CA ASN A 278 -3.07 -17.20 -2.58
C ASN A 278 -2.40 -17.81 -1.33
N TRP A 279 -1.76 -16.99 -0.50
CA TRP A 279 -1.14 -17.46 0.76
C TRP A 279 -2.16 -18.18 1.65
N PHE A 280 -3.40 -17.67 1.70
CA PHE A 280 -4.47 -18.18 2.56
C PHE A 280 -5.22 -19.37 1.95
N GLN A 281 -4.95 -19.75 0.70
CA GLN A 281 -5.51 -20.96 0.10
C GLN A 281 -4.81 -22.23 0.59
N ILE A 282 -3.59 -22.10 1.13
CA ILE A 282 -2.81 -23.22 1.66
C ILE A 282 -2.80 -23.12 3.19
N LYS A 283 -3.41 -24.12 3.85
CA LYS A 283 -3.64 -24.10 5.31
C LYS A 283 -2.35 -24.07 6.11
N GLU A 284 -1.31 -24.70 5.61
CA GLU A 284 -0.02 -24.83 6.27
C GLU A 284 0.75 -23.51 6.24
N LEU A 285 0.60 -22.72 5.17
CA LEU A 285 1.12 -21.35 5.09
C LEU A 285 0.42 -20.43 6.11
N GLU A 286 -0.91 -20.46 6.18
CA GLU A 286 -1.68 -19.69 7.16
C GLU A 286 -1.33 -20.09 8.61
N ARG A 287 -1.19 -21.40 8.89
CA ARG A 287 -0.80 -21.90 10.21
C ARG A 287 0.61 -21.48 10.59
N GLY A 288 1.57 -21.55 9.67
CA GLY A 288 2.94 -21.07 9.88
C GLY A 288 2.98 -19.58 10.18
N LEU A 289 2.20 -18.78 9.45
CA LEU A 289 2.02 -17.36 9.75
C LEU A 289 1.46 -17.14 11.15
N HIS A 290 0.43 -17.89 11.57
CA HIS A 290 -0.09 -17.75 12.94
C HIS A 290 0.94 -18.09 14.02
N LYS A 291 1.77 -19.12 13.81
CA LYS A 291 2.89 -19.45 14.71
C LYS A 291 3.90 -18.30 14.79
N PHE A 292 4.27 -17.71 13.66
CA PHE A 292 5.14 -16.54 13.60
C PHE A 292 4.56 -15.34 14.36
N LEU A 293 3.29 -15.03 14.11
CA LEU A 293 2.60 -13.93 14.79
C LEU A 293 2.51 -14.16 16.30
N ASP A 294 2.33 -15.40 16.76
CA ASP A 294 2.25 -15.73 18.18
C ASP A 294 3.64 -15.71 18.84
N TRP A 295 4.69 -16.15 18.13
CA TRP A 295 6.09 -16.09 18.59
C TRP A 295 6.56 -14.64 18.77
N THR A 296 6.29 -13.76 17.80
CA THR A 296 6.66 -12.34 17.90
C THR A 296 5.99 -11.61 19.07
N GLN A 297 4.86 -12.11 19.61
CA GLN A 297 4.28 -11.56 20.85
C GLN A 297 5.17 -11.72 22.09
N THR A 298 6.15 -12.62 22.04
CA THR A 298 7.13 -12.81 23.12
C THR A 298 8.25 -11.78 23.09
N MET A 299 8.31 -10.95 22.05
CA MET A 299 9.37 -9.97 21.81
C MET A 299 8.89 -8.55 22.18
N PRO A 300 9.50 -7.88 23.17
CA PRO A 300 8.97 -6.64 23.73
C PRO A 300 9.21 -5.39 22.88
N ASP A 301 10.03 -5.48 21.83
CA ASP A 301 10.44 -4.40 20.93
C ASP A 301 9.93 -4.58 19.50
N VAL A 302 9.02 -5.52 19.27
CA VAL A 302 8.42 -5.80 17.95
C VAL A 302 7.03 -5.16 17.85
N TRP A 303 6.78 -4.47 16.74
CA TRP A 303 5.57 -3.66 16.52
C TRP A 303 4.94 -3.93 15.17
N PHE A 304 3.68 -4.35 15.16
CA PHE A 304 2.86 -4.49 13.97
C PHE A 304 2.02 -3.24 13.76
N VAL A 305 2.41 -2.42 12.79
CA VAL A 305 1.79 -1.11 12.53
C VAL A 305 1.40 -0.97 11.06
N THR A 306 0.58 0.03 10.77
CA THR A 306 0.30 0.42 9.38
C THR A 306 1.52 1.06 8.72
N ILE A 307 1.54 1.18 7.39
CA ILE A 307 2.64 1.85 6.68
C ILE A 307 2.69 3.33 7.08
N THR A 308 1.55 4.01 7.11
CA THR A 308 1.47 5.40 7.60
C THR A 308 2.04 5.52 9.01
N GLN A 309 1.70 4.61 9.93
CA GLN A 309 2.26 4.62 11.28
C GLN A 309 3.78 4.42 11.29
N ALA A 310 4.32 3.51 10.48
CA ALA A 310 5.76 3.36 10.36
C ALA A 310 6.43 4.62 9.82
N LEU A 311 5.86 5.26 8.80
CA LEU A 311 6.37 6.53 8.26
C LEU A 311 6.33 7.64 9.32
N THR A 312 5.28 7.73 10.15
CA THR A 312 5.28 8.71 11.26
C THR A 312 6.47 8.51 12.19
N TRP A 313 6.80 7.26 12.53
CA TRP A 313 7.98 6.96 13.35
C TRP A 313 9.28 7.29 12.62
N ILE A 314 9.39 6.96 11.33
CA ILE A 314 10.59 7.27 10.54
C ILE A 314 10.83 8.78 10.46
N THR A 315 9.76 9.59 10.38
CA THR A 315 9.85 11.06 10.37
C THR A 315 10.26 11.67 11.71
N ASP A 316 9.96 11.00 12.83
CA ASP A 316 10.39 11.41 14.16
C ASP A 316 10.79 10.20 15.04
N PRO A 317 11.98 9.59 14.80
CA PRO A 317 12.38 8.34 15.41
C PRO A 317 12.40 8.40 16.94
N LYS A 318 11.80 7.38 17.57
CA LYS A 318 11.74 7.18 19.02
C LYS A 318 12.39 5.87 19.40
N THR A 319 13.13 5.85 20.51
CA THR A 319 13.71 4.61 21.03
C THR A 319 12.64 3.71 21.64
N ASN A 320 12.95 2.42 21.82
CA ASN A 320 12.07 1.42 22.44
C ASN A 320 11.45 1.90 23.76
N LYS A 321 12.20 2.65 24.58
CA LYS A 321 11.74 3.18 25.87
C LYS A 321 10.70 4.29 25.73
N GLN A 322 10.69 5.02 24.62
CA GLN A 322 9.80 6.16 24.37
C GLN A 322 8.46 5.74 23.74
N LEU A 323 8.38 4.53 23.19
CA LEU A 323 7.21 4.08 22.41
C LEU A 323 5.96 3.77 23.23
N GLY A 324 6.10 3.48 24.53
CA GLY A 324 4.95 3.20 25.39
C GLY A 324 3.93 4.35 25.47
N GLY A 325 4.36 5.59 25.22
CA GLY A 325 3.49 6.79 25.18
C GLY A 325 3.46 7.48 23.81
N TYR A 326 3.91 6.82 22.74
CA TYR A 326 3.98 7.42 21.41
C TYR A 326 2.57 7.53 20.79
N GLU A 327 2.07 8.76 20.71
CA GLU A 327 0.69 9.08 20.30
C GLU A 327 0.29 8.48 18.94
N PRO A 328 1.10 8.58 17.87
CA PRO A 328 0.72 8.05 16.55
C PRO A 328 0.45 6.53 16.51
N TRP A 329 0.96 5.77 17.49
CA TRP A 329 0.74 4.33 17.61
C TRP A 329 -0.24 3.97 18.73
N ASN A 330 -0.77 4.96 19.43
CA ASN A 330 -1.74 4.79 20.50
C ASN A 330 -3.14 4.51 19.93
N CYS A 331 -3.91 3.69 20.63
CA CYS A 331 -5.27 3.29 20.25
C CYS A 331 -6.35 3.88 21.19
N LYS A 332 -5.97 4.79 22.10
CA LYS A 332 -6.92 5.50 22.98
C LYS A 332 -7.73 6.55 22.24
N SER A 333 -7.13 7.22 21.25
CA SER A 333 -7.81 8.08 20.31
C SER A 333 -8.30 7.24 19.12
N LYS A 334 -9.47 7.57 18.55
CA LYS A 334 -9.88 6.96 17.29
C LYS A 334 -8.89 7.39 16.21
N SER A 335 -8.14 6.43 15.68
CA SER A 335 -7.16 6.67 14.61
C SER A 335 -7.82 6.92 13.25
N THR A 336 -9.08 6.50 13.08
CA THR A 336 -9.83 6.66 11.82
C THR A 336 -11.13 7.45 12.00
N GLN A 337 -11.49 8.17 10.93
CA GLN A 337 -12.77 8.86 10.75
C GLN A 337 -13.82 7.96 10.07
N THR A 338 -13.41 6.80 9.55
CA THR A 338 -14.31 5.86 8.88
C THR A 338 -15.40 5.37 9.85
N PRO A 339 -16.69 5.57 9.55
CA PRO A 339 -17.76 5.17 10.44
C PRO A 339 -17.96 3.65 10.41
N LYS A 340 -18.63 3.15 11.46
CA LYS A 340 -18.98 1.73 11.56
C LYS A 340 -19.80 1.30 10.34
N PRO A 341 -19.48 0.15 9.72
CA PRO A 341 -20.27 -0.38 8.61
C PRO A 341 -21.71 -0.72 9.04
N CYS A 342 -22.60 -0.75 8.06
CA CYS A 342 -23.95 -1.30 8.18
C CYS A 342 -23.93 -2.78 8.60
N ASN A 343 -25.01 -3.25 9.24
CA ASN A 343 -25.14 -4.66 9.63
C ASN A 343 -25.48 -5.58 8.44
N ILE A 344 -26.21 -5.07 7.45
CA ILE A 344 -26.65 -5.81 6.26
C ILE A 344 -26.24 -4.99 5.04
N SER A 345 -25.39 -5.56 4.18
CA SER A 345 -24.96 -4.94 2.92
C SER A 345 -26.04 -5.02 1.85
N ASN A 346 -26.08 -4.02 0.98
CA ASN A 346 -26.75 -4.10 -0.30
C ASN A 346 -25.92 -4.96 -1.26
N LYS A 347 -26.58 -5.91 -1.92
CA LYS A 347 -25.98 -6.79 -2.92
C LYS A 347 -26.40 -6.34 -4.30
N CYS A 348 -25.47 -5.70 -5.01
CA CYS A 348 -25.73 -5.03 -6.27
C CYS A 348 -25.34 -5.94 -7.43
N ALA A 349 -26.32 -6.38 -8.22
CA ALA A 349 -26.09 -7.04 -9.50
C ALA A 349 -26.04 -5.96 -10.59
N LEU A 350 -24.83 -5.62 -11.02
CA LEU A 350 -24.54 -4.44 -11.82
C LEU A 350 -24.15 -4.83 -13.24
N ALA A 351 -24.73 -4.15 -14.22
CA ALA A 351 -24.33 -4.31 -15.61
C ALA A 351 -22.89 -3.79 -15.80
N PHE A 352 -22.06 -4.58 -16.45
CA PHE A 352 -20.69 -4.23 -16.80
C PHE A 352 -20.43 -4.57 -18.26
N LYS A 353 -19.93 -3.62 -19.03
CA LYS A 353 -19.47 -3.87 -20.40
C LYS A 353 -17.96 -3.72 -20.43
N GLU A 354 -17.26 -4.83 -20.63
CA GLU A 354 -15.81 -4.83 -20.63
C GLU A 354 -15.29 -3.99 -21.82
N PRO A 355 -14.40 -3.00 -21.58
CA PRO A 355 -13.95 -2.09 -22.63
C PRO A 355 -13.24 -2.77 -23.80
N THR A 356 -12.57 -3.90 -23.54
CA THR A 356 -11.68 -4.59 -24.48
C THR A 356 -12.38 -5.68 -25.29
N SER A 357 -13.40 -6.32 -24.74
CA SER A 357 -14.03 -7.51 -25.34
C SER A 357 -15.40 -7.24 -25.94
N ASN A 358 -15.99 -6.04 -25.73
CA ASN A 358 -17.39 -5.73 -26.07
C ASN A 358 -18.42 -6.69 -25.44
N ILE A 359 -17.98 -7.55 -24.50
CA ILE A 359 -18.84 -8.49 -23.78
C ILE A 359 -19.55 -7.71 -22.67
N SER A 360 -20.86 -7.90 -22.59
CA SER A 360 -21.66 -7.42 -21.46
C SER A 360 -21.84 -8.57 -20.49
N ASP A 361 -21.53 -8.33 -19.22
CA ASP A 361 -21.62 -9.29 -18.14
C ASP A 361 -22.23 -8.60 -16.89
N THR A 362 -22.55 -9.40 -15.88
CA THR A 362 -23.01 -8.91 -14.58
C THR A 362 -21.87 -9.02 -13.58
N ARG A 363 -21.58 -7.93 -12.87
CA ARG A 363 -20.66 -7.91 -11.74
C ARG A 363 -21.45 -7.73 -10.45
N TYR A 364 -21.06 -8.49 -9.43
CA TYR A 364 -21.64 -8.36 -8.10
C TYR A 364 -20.75 -7.48 -7.25
N MET A 365 -21.37 -6.52 -6.55
CA MET A 365 -20.71 -5.62 -5.63
C MET A 365 -21.53 -5.55 -4.34
N GLU A 366 -20.86 -5.59 -3.18
CA GLU A 366 -21.50 -5.42 -1.89
C GLU A 366 -21.04 -4.12 -1.23
N THR A 367 -21.97 -3.34 -0.70
CA THR A 367 -21.71 -2.05 -0.06
C THR A 367 -22.80 -1.71 0.95
N CYS A 368 -22.53 -0.78 1.88
CA CYS A 368 -23.54 -0.23 2.77
C CYS A 368 -24.38 0.90 2.15
N PHE A 369 -24.04 1.30 0.93
CA PHE A 369 -24.67 2.40 0.20
C PHE A 369 -25.64 1.86 -0.85
N ASP A 370 -26.43 2.77 -1.44
CA ASP A 370 -27.35 2.41 -2.52
C ASP A 370 -26.58 1.83 -3.73
N CYS A 371 -27.21 0.88 -4.41
CA CYS A 371 -26.60 0.28 -5.58
C CYS A 371 -26.46 1.32 -6.70
N PRO A 372 -25.28 1.44 -7.33
CA PRO A 372 -25.10 2.32 -8.48
C PRO A 372 -25.88 1.82 -9.69
N ALA A 373 -25.99 2.65 -10.73
CA ALA A 373 -26.74 2.32 -11.94
C ALA A 373 -26.03 1.25 -12.79
N VAL A 374 -24.69 1.30 -12.83
CA VAL A 374 -23.82 0.34 -13.52
C VAL A 374 -22.62 -0.01 -12.63
N TYR A 375 -21.84 -1.01 -13.04
CA TYR A 375 -20.62 -1.34 -12.31
C TYR A 375 -19.62 -0.19 -12.42
N PRO A 376 -19.12 0.38 -11.31
CA PRO A 376 -18.12 1.42 -11.34
C PRO A 376 -16.88 0.96 -12.11
N TRP A 377 -16.25 1.86 -12.86
CA TRP A 377 -15.05 1.53 -13.63
C TRP A 377 -14.26 2.79 -13.99
N LEU A 378 -13.22 2.62 -14.81
CA LEU A 378 -12.43 3.72 -15.36
C LEU A 378 -13.32 4.76 -16.05
N GLY A 379 -13.26 6.00 -15.59
CA GLY A 379 -14.03 7.14 -16.11
C GLY A 379 -15.48 7.23 -15.62
N ASP A 380 -15.95 6.30 -14.78
CA ASP A 380 -17.24 6.36 -14.07
C ASP A 380 -17.12 5.67 -12.70
N SER A 381 -16.30 6.24 -11.82
CA SER A 381 -16.00 5.76 -10.47
C SER A 381 -17.22 5.70 -9.55
N HIS A 382 -18.30 6.39 -9.89
CA HIS A 382 -19.55 6.37 -9.12
C HIS A 382 -20.59 5.40 -9.70
N GLY A 383 -20.30 4.76 -10.85
CA GLY A 383 -21.23 3.84 -11.52
C GLY A 383 -22.53 4.51 -11.96
N SER A 384 -22.45 5.74 -12.46
CA SER A 384 -23.61 6.54 -12.87
C SER A 384 -24.21 6.14 -14.22
N GLY A 385 -23.48 5.40 -15.05
CA GLY A 385 -23.87 5.02 -16.40
C GLY A 385 -23.54 6.07 -17.46
N ILE A 386 -22.82 7.14 -17.09
CA ILE A 386 -22.40 8.21 -18.00
C ILE A 386 -20.89 8.08 -18.20
N PRO A 387 -20.41 7.65 -19.39
CA PRO A 387 -18.98 7.51 -19.66
C PRO A 387 -18.22 8.84 -19.56
N GLY A 388 -17.03 8.82 -18.96
CA GLY A 388 -16.16 10.00 -18.87
C GLY A 388 -16.70 11.10 -17.97
N ARG A 389 -17.52 10.72 -16.97
CA ARG A 389 -18.09 11.65 -16.00
C ARG A 389 -17.05 12.12 -15.00
N ASP A 390 -16.10 11.25 -14.67
CA ASP A 390 -15.06 11.60 -13.72
C ASP A 390 -14.13 12.66 -14.33
N ASN A 391 -14.09 13.82 -13.70
CA ASN A 391 -13.07 14.84 -13.92
C ASN A 391 -12.23 14.93 -12.65
N TYR A 392 -11.03 14.35 -12.70
CA TYR A 392 -10.08 14.40 -11.60
C TYR A 392 -9.32 15.71 -11.67
N ILE A 393 -9.65 16.66 -10.79
CA ILE A 393 -8.98 17.95 -10.72
C ILE A 393 -7.80 17.83 -9.76
N ASP A 394 -6.63 18.26 -10.21
CA ASP A 394 -5.39 18.34 -9.43
C ASP A 394 -5.58 19.28 -8.22
N GLN A 395 -5.11 18.86 -7.05
CA GLN A 395 -5.19 19.68 -5.83
C GLN A 395 -4.15 20.81 -5.82
N SER A 396 -3.12 20.76 -6.67
CA SER A 396 -2.07 21.77 -6.80
C SER A 396 -2.58 23.09 -7.44
N GLU A 397 -3.62 23.02 -8.27
CA GLU A 397 -4.22 24.19 -8.94
C GLU A 397 -5.23 24.97 -8.05
N GLY A 398 -5.58 24.45 -6.87
CA GLY A 398 -6.56 25.05 -5.94
C GLY A 398 -6.00 26.13 -5.00
N GLY A 399 -4.73 26.51 -5.14
CA GLY A 399 -4.04 27.47 -4.29
C GLY A 399 -4.39 28.94 -4.59
N GLY A 400 -5.64 29.36 -4.38
CA GLY A 400 -5.98 30.78 -4.32
C GLY A 400 -7.44 31.13 -4.57
N GLY A 401 -8.30 31.06 -3.55
CA GLY A 401 -9.59 31.76 -3.58
C GLY A 401 -10.73 31.16 -2.76
N SER A 402 -10.92 31.71 -1.56
CA SER A 402 -12.15 31.70 -0.74
C SER A 402 -12.77 30.35 -0.35
N ALA A 403 -12.77 30.11 0.96
CA ALA A 403 -13.74 29.27 1.64
C ALA A 403 -15.18 29.66 1.26
N GLY A 404 -15.82 28.85 0.42
CA GLY A 404 -17.25 28.89 0.18
C GLY A 404 -17.97 28.26 1.35
N ARG A 405 -18.69 29.09 2.10
CA ARG A 405 -19.56 28.69 3.21
C ARG A 405 -20.63 27.71 2.74
N ASP A 406 -20.75 26.64 3.52
CA ASP A 406 -21.96 25.87 3.68
C ASP A 406 -23.11 26.82 4.07
N GLN A 407 -24.14 26.92 3.23
CA GLN A 407 -25.47 27.44 3.55
C GLN A 407 -26.40 26.34 3.03
N GLY A 408 -27.03 25.53 3.88
CA GLY A 408 -28.00 25.98 4.87
C GLY A 408 -29.35 26.11 4.17
N GLU A 409 -29.97 24.97 3.85
CA GLU A 409 -31.38 24.92 3.45
C GLU A 409 -32.24 25.14 4.70
N ASP A 410 -32.81 26.33 4.83
CA ASP A 410 -34.00 26.58 5.65
C ASP A 410 -35.06 27.29 4.79
N GLU A 411 -36.25 26.69 4.82
CA GLU A 411 -37.61 27.23 4.69
C GLU A 411 -37.84 28.56 3.94
N GLU A 412 -38.74 28.57 2.94
CA GLU A 412 -40.06 29.18 3.13
C GLU A 412 -41.08 28.89 2.01
N GLN A 413 -42.33 28.89 2.45
CA GLN A 413 -43.59 28.64 1.75
C GLN A 413 -43.86 29.57 0.56
N LYS A 414 -44.56 29.02 -0.44
CA LYS A 414 -45.75 29.67 -1.02
C LYS A 414 -46.74 28.66 -1.58
#